data_AF-A0A1F3F5J4-F1
#
_entry.id   AF-A0A1F3F5J4-F1
#
_cell.length_a   1.000
_cell.length_b   1.000
_cell.length_c   1.000
_cell.angle_alpha   90.00
_cell.angle_beta   90.00
_cell.angle_gamma   90.00
#
_symmetry.space_group_name_H-M   'P 1'
#
loop_
_entity.id
_entity.type
_entity.pdbx_description
1 polymer ?
#
loop_
_entity_poly.entity_id
_entity_poly.type
_entity_poly.pdbx_seq_one_letter_code
_entity_poly.pdbx_strand_id
1 'polypeptide(L)'
;MNKKRFIKLIIYLVWIFMLFTTIYDLFHFPARSIFWGAELILALFIYYKLKIPSGTYFAVLVLFLMNIFGEIFFGLFYIIQNFDKFIHLFSSFAVCTLFYSIFEKKISSKKILILFSFTIVLSIELIWEIIEYFADNWFHLILAGVHIAGEQAFKQIEIMSSYEDTIYDMLLNFIGGTIFAITALFLTRTKKKLAKNSKK
;
A
#
# COMPACT_ATOMS: atom_id res chain seq x y z
N MET A 1 10.90 -22.60 19.41
CA MET A 1 10.29 -21.25 19.59
C MET A 1 8.82 -21.29 19.18
N ASN A 2 7.89 -20.76 19.98
CA ASN A 2 6.46 -20.75 19.66
C ASN A 2 6.19 -19.89 18.40
N LYS A 3 5.44 -20.42 17.42
CA LYS A 3 5.07 -19.73 16.16
C LYS A 3 4.56 -18.30 16.37
N LYS A 4 3.76 -18.06 17.42
CA LYS A 4 3.25 -16.71 17.75
C LYS A 4 4.35 -15.75 18.21
N ARG A 5 5.34 -16.25 18.96
CA ARG A 5 6.49 -15.44 19.39
C ARG A 5 7.40 -15.11 18.21
N PHE A 6 7.61 -16.05 17.30
CA PHE A 6 8.41 -15.82 16.10
C PHE A 6 7.80 -14.75 15.18
N ILE A 7 6.50 -14.80 14.93
CA ILE A 7 5.82 -13.77 14.11
C ILE A 7 5.94 -12.37 14.75
N LYS A 8 5.77 -12.27 16.07
CA LYS A 8 5.95 -11.00 16.79
C LYS A 8 7.38 -10.47 16.66
N LEU A 9 8.37 -11.35 16.77
CA LEU A 9 9.77 -10.98 16.58
C LEU A 9 10.00 -10.41 15.18
N ILE A 10 9.49 -11.05 14.14
CA ILE A 10 9.59 -10.55 12.75
C ILE A 10 8.98 -9.14 12.64
N ILE A 11 7.77 -8.93 13.19
CA ILE A 11 7.11 -7.63 13.15
C ILE A 11 7.96 -6.55 13.84
N TYR A 12 8.52 -6.86 15.01
CA TYR A 12 9.38 -5.91 15.73
C TYR A 12 10.68 -5.61 14.99
N LEU A 13 11.28 -6.61 14.34
CA LEU A 13 12.45 -6.39 13.48
C LEU A 13 12.12 -5.47 12.30
N VAL A 14 10.95 -5.64 11.67
CA VAL A 14 10.47 -4.75 10.61
C VAL A 14 10.30 -3.32 11.14
N TRP A 15 9.72 -3.12 12.32
CA TRP A 15 9.58 -1.77 12.89
C TRP A 15 10.91 -1.13 13.24
N ILE A 16 11.86 -1.89 13.79
CA ILE A 16 13.21 -1.39 14.09
C ILE A 16 13.88 -0.97 12.78
N PHE A 17 13.74 -1.77 11.72
CA PHE A 17 14.24 -1.43 10.40
C PHE A 17 13.60 -0.13 9.86
N MET A 18 12.27 -0.02 9.89
CA MET A 18 11.57 1.20 9.46
C MET A 18 12.01 2.43 10.27
N LEU A 19 12.15 2.29 11.59
CA LEU A 19 12.63 3.37 12.46
C LEU A 19 14.07 3.78 12.11
N PHE A 20 14.94 2.80 11.86
CA PHE A 20 16.30 3.06 11.41
C PHE A 20 16.30 3.82 10.08
N THR A 21 15.50 3.40 9.11
CA THR A 21 15.36 4.09 7.81
C THR A 21 14.83 5.52 7.98
N THR A 22 13.81 5.73 8.81
CA THR A 22 13.31 7.07 9.14
C THR A 22 14.40 7.96 9.72
N ILE A 23 15.16 7.47 10.71
CA ILE A 23 16.24 8.24 11.34
C ILE A 23 17.36 8.51 10.34
N TYR A 24 17.75 7.51 9.54
CA TYR A 24 18.77 7.67 8.52
C TYR A 24 18.40 8.79 7.54
N ASP A 25 17.19 8.75 6.98
CA ASP A 25 16.72 9.77 6.05
C ASP A 25 16.47 11.11 6.74
N LEU A 26 16.15 11.17 8.03
CA LEU A 26 15.99 12.44 8.73
C LEU A 26 17.27 13.29 8.65
N PHE A 27 18.44 12.65 8.62
CA PHE A 27 19.73 13.33 8.51
C PHE A 27 20.24 13.50 7.07
N HIS A 28 19.73 12.74 6.10
CA HIS A 28 20.20 12.76 4.71
C HIS A 28 19.18 13.34 3.72
N PHE A 29 17.90 12.99 3.86
CA PHE A 29 16.77 13.39 3.01
C PHE A 29 15.52 13.68 3.87
N PRO A 30 15.46 14.82 4.59
CA PRO A 30 14.45 15.07 5.61
C PRO A 30 13.00 14.96 5.12
N ALA A 31 12.71 15.40 3.89
CA ALA A 31 11.37 15.30 3.31
C ALA A 31 10.88 13.84 3.21
N ARG A 32 11.76 12.93 2.78
CA ARG A 32 11.46 11.51 2.63
C ARG A 32 11.31 10.80 3.98
N SER A 33 12.05 11.26 4.99
CA SER A 33 11.92 10.74 6.36
C SER A 33 10.50 10.89 6.93
N ILE A 34 9.77 11.95 6.54
CA ILE A 34 8.39 12.19 6.96
C ILE A 34 7.49 11.04 6.45
N PHE A 35 7.70 10.59 5.23
CA PHE A 35 6.92 9.51 4.62
C PHE A 35 7.13 8.18 5.37
N TRP A 36 8.37 7.77 5.61
CA TRP A 36 8.66 6.55 6.39
C TRP A 36 8.17 6.64 7.83
N GLY A 37 8.30 7.82 8.44
CA GLY A 37 7.78 8.08 9.78
C GLY A 37 6.27 7.91 9.85
N ALA A 38 5.55 8.42 8.84
CA ALA A 38 4.10 8.24 8.74
C ALA A 38 3.71 6.77 8.55
N GLU A 39 4.40 6.02 7.68
CA GLU A 39 4.19 4.58 7.51
C GLU A 39 4.43 3.80 8.81
N LEU A 40 5.50 4.11 9.56
CA LEU A 40 5.78 3.48 10.85
C LEU A 40 4.69 3.80 11.88
N ILE A 41 4.30 5.07 12.00
CA ILE A 41 3.22 5.49 12.92
C ILE A 41 1.92 4.76 12.56
N LEU A 42 1.59 4.67 11.27
CA LEU A 42 0.41 3.96 10.78
C LEU A 42 0.51 2.45 11.08
N ALA A 43 1.65 1.81 10.85
CA ALA A 43 1.89 0.41 11.18
C ALA A 43 1.68 0.12 12.67
N LEU A 44 2.19 0.99 13.55
CA LEU A 44 2.02 0.88 15.00
C LEU A 44 0.55 1.08 15.39
N PHE A 45 -0.10 2.10 14.82
CA PHE A 45 -1.51 2.37 15.07
C PHE A 45 -2.41 1.20 14.67
N ILE A 46 -2.21 0.64 13.47
CA ILE A 46 -2.96 -0.52 12.98
C ILE A 46 -2.78 -1.71 13.94
N TYR A 47 -1.54 -2.02 14.31
CA TYR A 47 -1.24 -3.18 15.16
C TYR A 47 -1.83 -3.06 16.57
N TYR A 48 -1.69 -1.90 17.21
CA TYR A 48 -2.10 -1.72 18.61
C TYR A 48 -3.56 -1.30 18.78
N LYS A 49 -4.17 -0.62 17.79
CA LYS A 49 -5.52 -0.02 17.95
C LYS A 49 -6.60 -0.71 17.12
N LEU A 50 -6.31 -1.13 15.89
CA LEU A 50 -7.38 -1.53 14.95
C LEU A 50 -7.80 -3.01 15.05
N LYS A 51 -7.07 -3.84 15.79
CA LYS A 51 -7.40 -5.28 16.04
C LYS A 51 -7.75 -6.05 14.76
N ILE A 52 -7.01 -5.80 13.68
CA ILE A 52 -7.24 -6.44 12.38
C ILE A 52 -6.64 -7.85 12.32
N PRO A 53 -7.05 -8.70 11.35
CA PRO A 53 -6.41 -10.00 11.13
C PRO A 53 -4.92 -9.87 10.84
N SER A 54 -4.11 -10.79 11.36
CA SER A 54 -2.64 -10.76 11.20
C SER A 54 -2.19 -10.84 9.75
N GLY A 55 -2.95 -11.55 8.88
CA GLY A 55 -2.66 -11.60 7.45
C GLY A 55 -2.83 -10.25 6.77
N THR A 56 -3.90 -9.52 7.09
CA THR A 56 -4.12 -8.14 6.61
C THR A 56 -3.01 -7.21 7.08
N TYR A 57 -2.62 -7.32 8.36
CA TYR A 57 -1.53 -6.52 8.89
C TYR A 57 -0.19 -6.80 8.18
N PHE A 58 0.10 -8.08 7.92
CA PHE A 58 1.33 -8.46 7.22
C PHE A 58 1.34 -7.96 5.78
N ALA A 59 0.21 -8.00 5.06
CA ALA A 59 0.12 -7.43 3.72
C ALA A 59 0.45 -5.93 3.71
N VAL A 60 -0.05 -5.16 4.68
CA VAL A 60 0.28 -3.73 4.82
C VAL A 60 1.77 -3.52 5.12
N LEU A 61 2.37 -4.32 6.00
CA LEU A 61 3.81 -4.24 6.26
C LEU A 61 4.66 -4.55 5.02
N VAL A 62 4.23 -5.51 4.19
CA VAL A 62 4.93 -5.83 2.94
C VAL A 62 4.90 -4.63 2.00
N LEU A 63 3.80 -3.88 1.91
CA LEU A 63 3.73 -2.67 1.08
C LEU A 63 4.70 -1.59 1.55
N PHE A 64 4.73 -1.28 2.85
CA PHE A 64 5.66 -0.28 3.39
C PHE A 64 7.13 -0.68 3.14
N LEU A 65 7.43 -1.98 3.26
CA LEU A 65 8.75 -2.48 2.90
C LEU A 65 9.02 -2.33 1.39
N MET A 66 8.06 -2.64 0.52
CA MET A 66 8.21 -2.45 -0.92
C MET A 66 8.54 -0.99 -1.27
N ASN A 67 7.91 -0.01 -0.60
CA ASN A 67 8.22 1.41 -0.79
C ASN A 67 9.66 1.74 -0.37
N ILE A 68 10.06 1.34 0.85
CA ILE A 68 11.42 1.59 1.37
C ILE A 68 12.50 0.93 0.50
N PHE A 69 12.30 -0.33 0.12
CA PHE A 69 13.25 -1.06 -0.73
C PHE A 69 13.26 -0.53 -2.16
N GLY A 70 12.10 -0.12 -2.67
CA GLY A 70 11.95 0.48 -3.98
C GLY A 70 12.71 1.80 -4.10
N GLU A 71 12.68 2.62 -3.06
CA GLU A 71 13.25 3.97 -3.08
C GLU A 71 14.72 3.99 -2.64
N ILE A 72 15.08 3.30 -1.55
CA ILE A 72 16.36 3.52 -0.86
C ILE A 72 17.39 2.42 -1.14
N PHE A 73 17.00 1.16 -0.98
CA PHE A 73 17.98 0.08 -0.86
C PHE A 73 18.34 -0.59 -2.19
N PHE A 74 17.35 -0.75 -3.07
CA PHE A 74 17.55 -1.39 -4.36
C PHE A 74 17.16 -0.51 -5.54
N GLY A 75 16.64 0.69 -5.31
CA GLY A 75 16.21 1.59 -6.38
C GLY A 75 15.23 0.90 -7.35
N LEU A 76 14.36 0.01 -6.86
CA LEU A 76 13.49 -0.82 -7.72
C LEU A 76 12.56 0.05 -8.57
N PHE A 77 12.17 1.24 -8.09
CA PHE A 77 11.43 2.22 -8.88
C PHE A 77 12.16 2.65 -10.15
N TYR A 78 13.49 2.61 -10.14
CA TYR A 78 14.35 3.08 -11.24
C TYR A 78 14.96 1.94 -12.07
N ILE A 79 15.01 0.73 -11.52
CA ILE A 79 15.66 -0.44 -12.15
C ILE A 79 14.65 -1.40 -12.75
N ILE A 80 13.55 -1.68 -12.06
CA ILE A 80 12.54 -2.63 -12.52
C ILE A 80 11.43 -1.86 -13.23
N GLN A 81 11.35 -2.05 -14.54
CA GLN A 81 10.26 -1.49 -15.34
C GLN A 81 8.90 -1.94 -14.77
N ASN A 82 7.99 -0.99 -14.59
CA ASN A 82 6.64 -1.20 -14.03
C ASN A 82 6.61 -1.62 -12.54
N PHE A 83 7.70 -1.51 -11.78
CA PHE A 83 7.67 -1.83 -10.34
C PHE A 83 6.62 -1.02 -9.59
N ASP A 84 6.61 0.29 -9.85
CA ASP A 84 5.62 1.22 -9.33
C ASP A 84 4.18 0.80 -9.68
N LYS A 85 3.96 0.46 -10.95
CA LYS A 85 2.68 -0.04 -11.47
C LYS A 85 2.21 -1.32 -10.75
N PHE A 86 3.13 -2.22 -10.39
CA PHE A 86 2.78 -3.38 -9.57
C PHE A 86 2.38 -2.97 -8.16
N ILE A 87 3.05 -1.98 -7.56
CA ILE A 87 2.67 -1.45 -6.25
C ILE A 87 1.24 -0.93 -6.29
N HIS A 88 0.84 -0.08 -7.25
CA HIS A 88 -0.54 0.42 -7.37
C HIS A 88 -1.59 -0.69 -7.47
N LEU A 89 -1.29 -1.75 -8.22
CA LEU A 89 -2.19 -2.91 -8.32
C LEU A 89 -2.36 -3.63 -6.98
N PHE A 90 -1.25 -3.91 -6.27
CA PHE A 90 -1.27 -4.69 -5.03
C PHE A 90 -1.66 -3.87 -3.80
N SER A 91 -1.30 -2.58 -3.77
CA SER A 91 -1.60 -1.65 -2.69
C SER A 91 -3.11 -1.50 -2.56
N SER A 92 -3.81 -1.21 -3.66
CA SER A 92 -5.26 -1.05 -3.66
C SER A 92 -5.99 -2.29 -3.13
N PHE A 93 -5.56 -3.50 -3.53
CA PHE A 93 -6.14 -4.75 -3.01
C PHE A 93 -5.94 -4.91 -1.49
N ALA A 94 -4.72 -4.67 -1.00
CA ALA A 94 -4.38 -4.85 0.41
C ALA A 94 -5.01 -3.77 1.30
N VAL A 95 -5.03 -2.50 0.85
CA VAL A 95 -5.65 -1.38 1.57
C VAL A 95 -7.17 -1.54 1.57
N CYS A 96 -7.79 -2.02 0.49
CA CYS A 96 -9.20 -2.39 0.50
C CYS A 96 -9.49 -3.49 1.56
N THR A 97 -8.61 -4.49 1.65
CA THR A 97 -8.72 -5.56 2.66
C THR A 97 -8.56 -5.02 4.09
N LEU A 98 -7.69 -4.02 4.28
CA LEU A 98 -7.54 -3.29 5.54
C LEU A 98 -8.83 -2.56 5.92
N PHE A 99 -9.39 -1.73 5.04
CA PHE A 99 -10.66 -1.03 5.30
C PHE A 99 -11.82 -1.99 5.55
N TYR A 100 -11.91 -3.07 4.77
CA TYR A 100 -12.89 -4.12 5.03
C TYR A 100 -12.77 -4.68 6.45
N SER A 101 -11.54 -4.97 6.88
CA SER A 101 -11.27 -5.54 8.21
C SER A 101 -11.60 -4.57 9.34
N ILE A 102 -11.27 -3.28 9.17
CA ILE A 102 -11.55 -2.22 10.17
C ILE A 102 -13.06 -2.02 10.34
N PHE A 103 -13.80 -1.99 9.24
CA PHE A 103 -15.22 -1.64 9.23
C PHE A 103 -16.16 -2.86 9.26
N GLU A 104 -15.62 -4.08 9.31
CA GLU A 104 -16.39 -5.33 9.24
C GLU A 104 -17.52 -5.40 10.27
N LYS A 105 -17.24 -4.91 11.49
CA LYS A 105 -18.20 -4.92 12.61
C LYS A 105 -19.11 -3.70 12.65
N LYS A 106 -18.79 -2.65 11.87
CA LYS A 106 -19.52 -1.38 11.85
C LYS A 106 -20.57 -1.33 10.73
N ILE A 107 -20.29 -1.99 9.61
CA ILE A 107 -21.18 -2.02 8.44
C ILE A 107 -21.80 -3.41 8.33
N SER A 108 -23.10 -3.51 8.59
CA SER A 108 -23.84 -4.78 8.60
C SER A 108 -23.98 -5.41 7.21
N SER A 109 -24.27 -4.58 6.19
CA SER A 109 -24.41 -5.04 4.81
C SER A 109 -23.03 -5.26 4.19
N LYS A 110 -22.69 -6.53 3.94
CA LYS A 110 -21.41 -6.90 3.30
C LYS A 110 -21.23 -6.28 1.91
N LYS A 111 -22.31 -6.07 1.16
CA LYS A 111 -22.24 -5.39 -0.14
C LYS A 111 -21.83 -3.93 0.03
N ILE A 112 -22.43 -3.24 1.01
CA ILE A 112 -22.10 -1.84 1.33
C ILE A 112 -20.67 -1.75 1.87
N LEU A 113 -20.24 -2.68 2.73
CA LEU A 113 -18.87 -2.71 3.25
C LEU A 113 -17.84 -2.87 2.12
N ILE A 114 -18.09 -3.76 1.16
CA ILE A 114 -17.21 -3.96 0.00
C ILE A 114 -17.16 -2.70 -0.85
N LEU A 115 -18.32 -2.13 -1.19
CA LEU A 115 -18.40 -0.89 -1.97
C LEU A 115 -17.67 0.25 -1.24
N PHE A 116 -17.94 0.43 0.05
CA PHE A 116 -17.30 1.45 0.89
C PHE A 116 -15.77 1.29 0.90
N SER A 117 -15.27 0.07 1.12
CA SER A 117 -13.83 -0.20 1.16
C SER A 117 -13.18 0.08 -0.20
N PHE A 118 -13.86 -0.25 -1.30
CA PHE A 118 -13.40 0.05 -2.64
C PHE A 118 -13.37 1.57 -2.92
N THR A 119 -14.47 2.27 -2.65
CA THR A 119 -14.59 3.70 -2.97
C THR A 119 -13.69 4.58 -2.10
N ILE A 120 -13.52 4.25 -0.81
CA ILE A 120 -12.67 5.05 0.07
C ILE A 120 -11.20 4.89 -0.31
N VAL A 121 -10.78 3.69 -0.73
CA VAL A 121 -9.42 3.46 -1.19
C VAL A 121 -9.16 4.21 -2.49
N LEU A 122 -10.03 4.09 -3.49
CA LEU A 122 -9.87 4.87 -4.73
C LEU A 122 -9.85 6.39 -4.50
N SER A 123 -10.57 6.87 -3.49
CA SER A 123 -10.54 8.29 -3.13
C SER A 123 -9.19 8.69 -2.50
N ILE A 124 -8.60 7.81 -1.67
CA ILE A 124 -7.27 8.02 -1.08
C ILE A 124 -6.19 7.98 -2.16
N GLU A 125 -6.24 6.99 -3.07
CA GLU A 125 -5.30 6.89 -4.19
C GLU A 125 -5.39 8.13 -5.09
N LEU A 126 -6.60 8.61 -5.42
CA LEU A 126 -6.75 9.84 -6.20
C LEU A 126 -6.13 11.07 -5.48
N ILE A 127 -6.28 11.15 -4.16
CA ILE A 127 -5.65 12.22 -3.38
C ILE A 127 -4.12 12.11 -3.45
N TRP A 128 -3.58 10.89 -3.43
CA TRP A 128 -2.15 10.65 -3.56
C TRP A 128 -1.61 11.15 -4.91
N GLU A 129 -2.22 10.76 -6.02
CA GLU A 129 -1.86 11.23 -7.37
C GLU A 129 -1.91 12.77 -7.49
N ILE A 130 -2.92 13.39 -6.88
CA ILE A 130 -3.04 14.84 -6.85
C ILE A 130 -1.86 15.46 -6.06
N ILE A 131 -1.49 14.86 -4.92
CA ILE A 131 -0.34 15.31 -4.13
C ILE A 131 0.94 15.20 -4.95
N GLU A 132 1.16 14.10 -5.67
CA GLU A 132 2.34 13.92 -6.52
C GLU A 132 2.41 14.97 -7.63
N TYR A 133 1.30 15.17 -8.34
CA TYR A 133 1.21 16.21 -9.35
C TYR A 133 1.57 17.60 -8.80
N PHE A 134 1.02 17.99 -7.64
CA PHE A 134 1.34 19.28 -7.04
C PHE A 134 2.77 19.36 -6.50
N ALA A 135 3.27 18.26 -5.93
CA ALA A 135 4.61 18.15 -5.41
C ALA A 135 5.66 18.36 -6.52
N ASP A 136 5.46 17.74 -7.68
CA ASP A 136 6.36 17.87 -8.82
C ASP A 136 6.33 19.29 -9.40
N ASN A 137 5.14 19.88 -9.52
CA ASN A 137 4.99 21.20 -10.13
C ASN A 137 5.43 22.36 -9.22
N TRP A 138 5.24 22.26 -7.90
CA TRP A 138 5.54 23.35 -6.97
C TRP A 138 6.85 23.20 -6.19
N PHE A 139 7.31 21.97 -5.99
CA PHE A 139 8.53 21.69 -5.23
C PHE A 139 9.63 21.07 -6.08
N HIS A 140 9.41 20.92 -7.39
CA HIS A 140 10.36 20.33 -8.35
C HIS A 140 10.84 18.95 -7.90
N LEU A 141 9.91 18.18 -7.33
CA LEU A 141 10.10 16.77 -7.00
C LEU A 141 9.86 15.92 -8.25
N ILE A 142 10.18 14.63 -8.15
CA ILE A 142 10.02 13.64 -9.21
C ILE A 142 9.29 12.45 -8.58
N LEU A 143 8.02 12.67 -8.24
CA LEU A 143 7.14 11.68 -7.65
C LEU A 143 6.27 11.00 -8.71
N ALA A 144 5.77 11.76 -9.69
CA ALA A 144 5.04 11.23 -10.83
C ALA A 144 5.93 11.07 -12.07
N GLY A 145 5.55 10.13 -12.91
CA GLY A 145 6.28 9.73 -14.11
C GLY A 145 7.18 8.52 -13.86
N VAL A 146 7.42 7.74 -14.92
CA VAL A 146 8.37 6.61 -14.85
C VAL A 146 9.73 7.05 -15.36
N HIS A 147 10.73 6.92 -14.50
CA HIS A 147 12.11 7.30 -14.80
C HIS A 147 13.02 6.08 -14.66
N ILE A 148 13.87 5.81 -15.65
CA ILE A 148 14.98 4.85 -15.52
C ILE A 148 16.27 5.61 -15.24
N ALA A 149 17.09 5.07 -14.34
CA ALA A 149 18.48 5.49 -14.18
C ALA A 149 19.34 4.88 -15.31
N GLY A 150 19.97 5.71 -16.14
CA GLY A 150 20.92 5.24 -17.17
C GLY A 150 22.24 4.68 -16.60
N GLU A 151 23.12 4.14 -17.46
CA GLU A 151 24.48 3.65 -17.12
C GLU A 151 25.32 4.70 -16.34
N GLN A 152 25.01 5.97 -16.54
CA GLN A 152 25.41 7.06 -15.65
C GLN A 152 24.21 7.37 -14.76
N ALA A 153 24.20 6.86 -13.54
CA ALA A 153 23.10 6.92 -12.56
C ALA A 153 22.57 8.34 -12.19
N PHE A 154 22.99 9.39 -12.91
CA PHE A 154 22.60 10.79 -12.73
C PHE A 154 21.85 11.41 -13.92
N LYS A 155 21.64 10.70 -15.03
CA LYS A 155 20.68 11.11 -16.07
C LYS A 155 19.45 10.24 -15.97
N GLN A 156 18.42 10.77 -15.31
CA GLN A 156 17.08 10.18 -15.34
C GLN A 156 16.53 10.32 -16.76
N ILE A 157 16.12 9.19 -17.33
CA ILE A 157 15.44 9.13 -18.62
C ILE A 157 13.97 8.96 -18.34
N GLU A 158 13.16 9.95 -18.71
CA GLU A 158 11.70 9.89 -18.64
C GLU A 158 11.18 8.91 -19.70
N ILE A 159 10.40 7.93 -19.26
CA ILE A 159 9.80 6.89 -20.10
C ILE A 159 8.31 7.15 -20.29
N MET A 160 7.67 7.72 -19.28
CA MET A 160 6.27 8.06 -19.29
C MET A 160 6.07 9.38 -18.54
N SER A 161 5.30 10.27 -19.16
CA SER A 161 5.00 11.58 -18.59
C SER A 161 4.10 11.48 -17.37
N SER A 162 4.18 12.45 -16.46
CA SER A 162 3.42 12.47 -15.21
C SER A 162 1.90 12.35 -15.43
N TYR A 163 1.35 12.90 -16.51
CA TYR A 163 -0.09 12.78 -16.79
C TYR A 163 -0.50 11.36 -17.20
N GLU A 164 0.28 10.74 -18.09
CA GLU A 164 0.03 9.36 -18.50
C GLU A 164 0.21 8.41 -17.32
N ASP A 165 1.25 8.65 -16.53
CA ASP A 165 1.57 7.90 -15.32
C ASP A 165 0.40 7.84 -14.34
N THR A 166 -0.08 9.00 -13.91
CA THR A 166 -1.25 9.11 -13.03
C THR A 166 -2.50 8.41 -13.57
N ILE A 167 -2.73 8.43 -14.88
CA ILE A 167 -3.84 7.69 -15.48
C ILE A 167 -3.63 6.18 -15.32
N TYR A 168 -2.42 5.69 -15.61
CA TYR A 168 -2.09 4.28 -15.46
C TYR A 168 -2.18 3.84 -14.00
N ASP A 169 -1.75 4.66 -13.06
CA ASP A 169 -1.81 4.36 -11.62
C ASP A 169 -3.23 4.30 -11.13
N MET A 170 -4.05 5.28 -11.49
CA MET A 170 -5.49 5.25 -11.18
C MET A 170 -6.19 4.04 -11.81
N LEU A 171 -5.80 3.64 -13.02
CA LEU A 171 -6.34 2.43 -13.67
C LEU A 171 -5.93 1.16 -12.91
N LEU A 172 -4.67 1.03 -12.49
CA LEU A 172 -4.17 -0.12 -11.76
C LEU A 172 -4.75 -0.20 -10.35
N ASN A 173 -4.89 0.94 -9.68
CA ASN A 173 -5.61 1.09 -8.42
C ASN A 173 -7.07 0.63 -8.57
N PHE A 174 -7.75 1.00 -9.66
CA PHE A 174 -9.11 0.55 -9.97
C PHE A 174 -9.19 -0.96 -10.21
N ILE A 175 -8.24 -1.53 -10.96
CA ILE A 175 -8.18 -2.98 -11.22
C ILE A 175 -7.95 -3.73 -9.91
N GLY A 176 -6.98 -3.31 -9.08
CA GLY A 176 -6.67 -3.93 -7.79
C GLY A 176 -7.87 -3.93 -6.84
N GLY A 177 -8.54 -2.78 -6.74
CA GLY A 177 -9.77 -2.64 -5.96
C GLY A 177 -10.92 -3.51 -6.50
N THR A 178 -11.03 -3.65 -7.82
CA THR A 178 -12.03 -4.52 -8.46
C THR A 178 -11.77 -6.00 -8.16
N ILE A 179 -10.51 -6.45 -8.24
CA ILE A 179 -10.09 -7.80 -7.86
C ILE A 179 -10.47 -8.07 -6.40
N PHE A 180 -10.22 -7.11 -5.51
CA PHE A 180 -10.67 -7.19 -4.12
C PHE A 180 -12.19 -7.35 -4.01
N ALA A 181 -12.96 -6.49 -4.68
CA ALA A 181 -14.42 -6.48 -4.57
C ALA A 181 -15.03 -7.81 -5.04
N ILE A 182 -14.55 -8.33 -6.17
CA ILE A 182 -14.94 -9.63 -6.71
C ILE A 182 -14.62 -10.74 -5.70
N THR A 183 -13.39 -10.79 -5.21
CA THR A 183 -12.93 -11.79 -4.24
C THR A 183 -13.78 -11.76 -2.96
N ALA A 184 -14.03 -10.57 -2.41
CA ALA A 184 -14.83 -10.39 -1.21
C ALA A 184 -16.30 -10.80 -1.39
N LEU A 185 -16.89 -10.53 -2.57
CA LEU A 185 -18.23 -10.96 -2.92
C LEU A 185 -18.34 -12.48 -2.99
N PHE A 186 -17.38 -13.15 -3.64
CA PHE A 186 -17.33 -14.62 -3.71
C PHE A 186 -17.19 -15.24 -2.31
N LEU A 187 -16.24 -14.77 -1.50
CA LEU A 187 -16.04 -15.27 -0.14
C LEU A 187 -17.28 -15.10 0.74
N THR A 188 -17.99 -13.97 0.60
CA THR A 188 -19.24 -13.71 1.34
C THR A 188 -20.35 -14.70 0.94
N ARG A 189 -20.48 -15.02 -0.36
CA ARG A 189 -21.47 -15.98 -0.84
C ARG A 189 -21.16 -17.40 -0.35
N THR A 190 -19.90 -17.81 -0.40
CA THR A 190 -19.47 -19.14 0.06
C THR A 190 -19.72 -19.34 1.54
N LYS A 191 -19.38 -18.35 2.39
CA LYS A 191 -19.66 -18.40 3.84
C LYS A 191 -21.16 -18.55 4.13
N LYS A 192 -22.03 -17.82 3.41
CA LYS A 192 -23.48 -17.96 3.55
C LYS A 192 -23.99 -19.36 3.16
N LYS A 193 -23.45 -19.95 2.09
CA LYS A 193 -23.82 -21.31 1.64
C LYS A 193 -23.42 -22.36 2.67
N LEU A 194 -22.21 -22.29 3.21
CA LEU A 194 -21.72 -23.22 4.23
C LEU A 194 -22.55 -23.13 5.52
N ALA A 195 -22.85 -21.91 6.00
CA ALA A 195 -23.66 -21.71 7.20
C ALA A 195 -25.12 -22.18 7.05
N LYS A 196 -25.65 -22.22 5.82
CA LYS A 196 -26.98 -22.79 5.54
C LYS A 196 -26.95 -24.32 5.56
N ASN A 197 -25.87 -24.93 5.07
CA ASN A 197 -25.72 -26.38 5.04
C ASN A 197 -25.41 -26.99 6.42
N SER A 198 -24.74 -26.26 7.31
CA SER A 198 -24.45 -26.73 8.68
C SER A 198 -25.64 -26.66 9.64
N LYS A 199 -26.78 -26.10 9.20
CA LYS A 199 -28.03 -25.99 9.97
C LYS A 199 -29.10 -26.98 9.50
N LYS A 200 -28.79 -27.81 8.50
CA LYS A 200 -29.59 -28.96 8.07
C LYS A 200 -28.97 -30.22 8.65
#